data_AF-A0A9E3SX26-F1
#
_entry.id   AF-A0A9E3SX26-F1
#
_cell.length_a   1.000
_cell.length_b   1.000
_cell.length_c   1.000
_cell.angle_alpha   90.00
_cell.angle_beta   90.00
_cell.angle_gamma   90.00
#
_symmetry.space_group_name_H-M   'P 1'
#
loop_
_entity.id
_entity.type
_entity.pdbx_description
1 polymer ?
#
loop_
_entity_poly.entity_id
_entity_poly.type
_entity_poly.pdbx_seq_one_letter_code
_entity_poly.pdbx_strand_id
1 'polypeptide(L)'
;MAPYDLDREHMKNVYRLFQRFSLEDQRNYWQRTMNRYQKAAGQVNVLVAVFAFLTGFSAALAGLMVSAYLVEGSFGNSGECARLQGSRSLVSSLQDLGVIEKTEDLQSLQSLSVTREGEGVPVDNASVQAAVRDLAAIESSNCDVIQGIVNVLMVMAVVTPAIGGAFTTLASLYQWDRTVSIYEGALENLEVADSQSPMEEMDDLTYKAALRAYIENTLRVMAEETAQWGQSVRTPPQLATFVEEEKEKAARATRRANVGPMNLNEDPSGSTSEKG
;
A
#
# COMPACT_ATOMS: atom_id res chain seq x y z
N MET A 1 41.11 -8.82 42.75
CA MET A 1 39.78 -9.43 42.67
C MET A 1 39.43 -9.47 41.19
N ALA A 2 39.45 -10.65 40.58
CA ALA A 2 39.12 -10.79 39.17
C ALA A 2 37.65 -10.32 38.97
N PRO A 3 37.32 -9.60 37.90
CA PRO A 3 35.98 -9.09 37.71
C PRO A 3 35.01 -10.26 37.53
N TYR A 4 34.25 -10.52 38.60
CA TYR A 4 32.97 -11.22 38.67
C TYR A 4 32.93 -12.69 38.20
N ASP A 5 33.15 -13.61 39.15
CA ASP A 5 32.36 -14.85 39.19
C ASP A 5 30.92 -14.46 39.52
N LEU A 6 30.12 -14.31 38.47
CA LEU A 6 28.67 -14.19 38.61
C LEU A 6 28.15 -15.52 39.14
N ASP A 7 27.47 -15.47 40.28
CA ASP A 7 26.79 -16.63 40.82
C ASP A 7 25.78 -17.19 39.81
N ARG A 8 25.55 -18.52 39.86
CA ARG A 8 24.66 -19.22 38.92
C ARG A 8 23.24 -18.65 38.96
N GLU A 9 22.76 -18.23 40.13
CA GLU A 9 21.46 -17.58 40.29
C GLU A 9 21.40 -16.24 39.54
N HIS A 10 22.48 -15.45 39.60
CA HIS A 10 22.57 -14.19 38.87
C HIS A 10 22.53 -14.39 37.36
N MET A 11 23.27 -15.38 36.83
CA MET A 11 23.26 -15.70 35.40
C MET A 11 21.87 -16.15 34.92
N LYS A 12 21.15 -16.95 35.72
CA LYS A 12 19.75 -17.33 35.45
C LYS A 12 18.83 -16.11 35.40
N ASN A 13 19.03 -15.15 36.31
CA ASN A 13 18.24 -13.92 36.33
C ASN A 13 18.52 -13.02 35.11
N VAL A 14 19.79 -12.90 34.70
CA VAL A 14 20.18 -12.18 33.47
C VAL A 14 19.57 -12.84 32.24
N TYR A 15 19.63 -14.18 32.14
CA TYR A 15 18.99 -14.93 31.06
C TYR A 15 17.49 -14.64 30.97
N ARG A 16 16.75 -14.76 32.09
CA ARG A 16 15.30 -14.48 32.13
C ARG A 16 14.96 -13.05 31.74
N LEU A 17 15.77 -12.08 32.20
CA LEU A 17 15.59 -10.67 31.88
C LEU A 17 15.80 -10.44 30.37
N PHE A 18 16.88 -10.97 29.82
CA PHE A 18 17.20 -10.84 28.41
C PHE A 18 16.14 -11.53 27.53
N GLN A 19 15.74 -12.75 27.86
CA GLN A 19 14.72 -13.50 27.15
C GLN A 19 13.38 -12.72 27.11
N ARG A 20 12.93 -12.19 28.25
CA ARG A 20 11.66 -11.47 28.34
C ARG A 20 11.67 -10.11 27.62
N PHE A 21 12.73 -9.31 27.82
CA PHE A 21 12.75 -7.94 27.30
C PHE A 21 13.35 -7.80 25.91
N SER A 22 14.26 -8.69 25.51
CA SER A 22 14.91 -8.60 24.21
C SER A 22 14.21 -9.52 23.21
N LEU A 23 14.10 -10.82 23.50
CA LEU A 23 13.55 -11.78 22.56
C LEU A 23 12.04 -11.70 22.42
N GLU A 24 11.33 -11.78 23.54
CA GLU A 24 9.87 -11.86 23.52
C GLU A 24 9.25 -10.54 23.02
N ASP A 25 9.83 -9.39 23.39
CA ASP A 25 9.39 -8.10 22.87
C ASP A 25 9.62 -7.97 21.36
N GLN A 26 10.81 -8.34 20.86
CA GLN A 26 11.12 -8.29 19.43
C GLN A 26 10.26 -9.27 18.62
N ARG A 27 10.08 -10.50 19.11
CA ARG A 27 9.19 -11.50 18.51
C ARG A 27 7.76 -10.96 18.41
N ASN A 28 7.23 -10.42 19.50
CA ASN A 28 5.89 -9.81 19.53
C ASN A 28 5.79 -8.58 18.62
N TYR A 29 6.84 -7.77 18.51
CA TYR A 29 6.89 -6.63 17.61
C TYR A 29 6.87 -7.08 16.14
N TRP A 30 7.74 -8.00 15.73
CA TRP A 30 7.80 -8.52 14.36
C TRP A 30 6.52 -9.24 13.96
N GLN A 31 5.98 -10.11 14.81
CA GLN A 31 4.70 -10.79 14.54
C GLN A 31 3.54 -9.80 14.38
N ARG A 32 3.41 -8.81 15.28
CA ARG A 32 2.37 -7.78 15.15
C ARG A 32 2.53 -6.96 13.87
N THR A 33 3.76 -6.65 13.49
CA THR A 33 4.05 -5.84 12.31
C THR A 33 3.78 -6.61 11.02
N MET A 34 4.25 -7.86 10.94
CA MET A 34 3.94 -8.80 9.85
C MET A 34 2.43 -8.96 9.67
N ASN A 35 1.69 -9.20 10.76
CA ASN A 35 0.22 -9.32 10.72
C ASN A 35 -0.47 -8.05 10.19
N ARG A 36 0.05 -6.85 10.49
CA ARG A 36 -0.48 -5.60 9.93
C ARG A 36 -0.27 -5.52 8.43
N TYR A 37 0.94 -5.85 7.96
CA TYR A 37 1.25 -5.85 6.53
C TYR A 37 0.41 -6.89 5.79
N GLN A 38 0.32 -8.14 6.26
CA GLN A 38 -0.54 -9.16 5.64
C GLN A 38 -2.01 -8.71 5.55
N LYS A 39 -2.55 -8.12 6.63
CA LYS A 39 -3.93 -7.63 6.64
C LYS A 39 -4.15 -6.53 5.62
N ALA A 40 -3.29 -5.52 5.60
CA ALA A 40 -3.52 -4.41 4.70
C ALA A 40 -3.16 -4.77 3.24
N ALA A 41 -2.30 -5.78 2.98
CA ALA A 41 -2.10 -6.34 1.63
C ALA A 41 -3.39 -7.02 1.16
N GLY A 42 -4.03 -7.78 2.04
CA GLY A 42 -5.37 -8.33 1.81
C GLY A 42 -6.41 -7.24 1.50
N GLN A 43 -6.42 -6.14 2.25
CA GLN A 43 -7.34 -5.01 2.00
C GLN A 43 -7.12 -4.36 0.63
N VAL A 44 -5.87 -4.14 0.25
CA VAL A 44 -5.53 -3.56 -1.07
C VAL A 44 -5.95 -4.50 -2.20
N ASN A 45 -5.69 -5.80 -2.07
CA ASN A 45 -6.13 -6.79 -3.06
C ASN A 45 -7.65 -6.84 -3.21
N VAL A 46 -8.39 -6.75 -2.10
CA VAL A 46 -9.86 -6.67 -2.12
C VAL A 46 -10.32 -5.39 -2.85
N LEU A 47 -9.72 -4.23 -2.57
CA LEU A 47 -10.06 -2.99 -3.27
C LEU A 47 -9.79 -3.08 -4.77
N VAL A 48 -8.64 -3.61 -5.18
CA VAL A 48 -8.29 -3.82 -6.59
C VAL A 48 -9.30 -4.75 -7.26
N ALA A 49 -9.67 -5.86 -6.60
CA ALA A 49 -10.67 -6.79 -7.12
C ALA A 49 -12.05 -6.13 -7.27
N VAL A 50 -12.47 -5.32 -6.30
CA VAL A 50 -13.74 -4.57 -6.37
C VAL A 50 -13.73 -3.57 -7.52
N PHE A 51 -12.66 -2.81 -7.71
CA PHE A 51 -12.56 -1.86 -8.83
C PHE A 51 -12.49 -2.56 -10.19
N ALA A 52 -11.78 -3.69 -10.29
CA ALA A 52 -11.76 -4.50 -11.50
C ALA A 52 -13.17 -5.05 -11.83
N PHE A 53 -13.89 -5.53 -10.82
CA PHE A 53 -15.27 -5.97 -10.96
C PHE A 53 -16.20 -4.83 -11.41
N LEU A 54 -16.16 -3.67 -10.73
CA LEU A 54 -16.98 -2.51 -11.08
C LEU A 54 -16.71 -2.00 -12.50
N THR A 55 -15.44 -2.04 -12.93
CA THR A 55 -15.05 -1.71 -14.30
C THR A 55 -15.68 -2.69 -15.30
N GLY A 56 -15.48 -4.00 -15.10
CA GLY A 56 -16.02 -5.02 -15.99
C GLY A 56 -17.55 -5.01 -16.04
N PHE A 57 -18.19 -4.83 -14.89
CA PHE A 57 -19.64 -4.71 -14.77
C PHE A 57 -20.16 -3.47 -15.48
N SER A 58 -19.54 -2.30 -15.29
CA SER A 58 -19.93 -1.05 -15.95
C SER A 58 -19.76 -1.15 -17.48
N ALA A 59 -18.67 -1.75 -17.94
CA ALA A 59 -18.42 -1.98 -19.36
C ALA A 59 -19.46 -2.94 -19.97
N ALA A 60 -19.80 -4.03 -19.27
CA ALA A 60 -20.83 -4.96 -19.72
C ALA A 60 -22.21 -4.31 -19.78
N LEU A 61 -22.58 -3.52 -18.76
CA LEU A 61 -23.88 -2.84 -18.70
C LEU A 61 -23.97 -1.74 -19.76
N ALA A 62 -22.91 -0.96 -19.96
CA ALA A 62 -22.82 0.01 -21.04
C ALA A 62 -22.95 -0.67 -22.42
N GLY A 63 -22.24 -1.77 -22.65
CA GLY A 63 -22.36 -2.55 -23.90
C GLY A 63 -23.78 -3.09 -24.13
N LEU A 64 -24.43 -3.60 -23.07
CA LEU A 64 -25.81 -4.06 -23.13
C LEU A 64 -26.77 -2.91 -23.44
N MET A 65 -26.61 -1.75 -22.81
CA MET A 65 -27.44 -0.57 -23.06
C MET A 65 -27.26 -0.03 -24.50
N VAL A 66 -26.03 0.06 -24.98
CA VAL A 66 -25.76 0.48 -26.37
C VAL A 66 -26.40 -0.50 -27.35
N SER A 67 -26.24 -1.80 -27.13
CA SER A 67 -26.88 -2.84 -27.95
C SER A 67 -28.41 -2.76 -27.89
N ALA A 68 -28.98 -2.53 -26.70
CA ALA A 68 -30.42 -2.53 -26.45
C ALA A 68 -31.13 -1.23 -26.87
N TYR A 69 -30.44 -0.10 -27.01
CA TYR A 69 -31.10 1.19 -27.26
C TYR A 69 -30.55 1.98 -28.44
N LEU A 70 -29.32 1.75 -28.86
CA LEU A 70 -28.66 2.54 -29.90
C LEU A 70 -28.47 1.80 -31.23
N VAL A 71 -28.61 0.48 -31.24
CA VAL A 71 -28.53 -0.31 -32.48
C VAL A 71 -29.90 -0.37 -33.15
N GLU A 72 -29.93 -0.06 -34.45
CA GLU A 72 -31.13 -0.10 -35.29
C GLU A 72 -31.71 -1.53 -35.31
N GLY A 73 -33.00 -1.68 -34.97
CA GLY A 73 -33.66 -2.99 -34.84
C GLY A 73 -33.65 -3.60 -33.43
N SER A 74 -33.21 -2.86 -32.41
CA SER A 74 -33.21 -3.35 -31.03
C SER A 74 -34.62 -3.51 -30.42
N PHE A 75 -34.77 -4.55 -29.58
CA PHE A 75 -36.00 -5.01 -28.93
C PHE A 75 -36.68 -4.02 -27.98
N GLY A 76 -35.95 -3.05 -27.41
CA GLY A 76 -36.43 -2.24 -26.29
C GLY A 76 -37.15 -0.95 -26.68
N ASN A 77 -36.83 -0.35 -27.83
CA ASN A 77 -37.32 0.99 -28.18
C ASN A 77 -37.33 1.30 -29.69
N SER A 78 -37.41 0.28 -30.56
CA SER A 78 -37.54 0.40 -32.04
C SER A 78 -36.54 1.34 -32.75
N GLY A 79 -35.47 1.79 -32.09
CA GLY A 79 -34.52 2.79 -32.59
C GLY A 79 -35.00 4.25 -32.48
N GLU A 80 -36.08 4.54 -31.74
CA GLU A 80 -36.64 5.90 -31.61
C GLU A 80 -35.67 6.89 -30.97
N CYS A 81 -34.98 6.53 -29.88
CA CYS A 81 -33.97 7.42 -29.28
C CYS A 81 -32.79 7.69 -30.23
N ALA A 82 -32.34 6.69 -31.01
CA ALA A 82 -31.25 6.86 -31.98
C ALA A 82 -31.65 7.81 -33.12
N ARG A 83 -32.91 7.73 -33.58
CA ARG A 83 -33.47 8.64 -34.61
C ARG A 83 -33.62 10.08 -34.11
N LEU A 84 -34.08 10.27 -32.86
CA LEU A 84 -34.19 11.59 -32.24
C LEU A 84 -32.83 12.29 -32.06
N GLN A 85 -31.76 11.52 -31.83
CA GLN A 85 -30.43 12.08 -31.70
C GLN A 85 -29.83 12.51 -33.05
N GLY A 86 -30.06 11.73 -34.10
CA GLY A 86 -29.67 12.08 -35.47
C GLY A 86 -30.38 13.32 -36.00
N SER A 87 -31.66 13.52 -35.67
CA SER A 87 -32.39 14.72 -36.07
C SER A 87 -31.92 15.97 -35.31
N ARG A 88 -31.60 15.88 -34.01
CA ARG A 88 -31.05 17.00 -33.22
C ARG A 88 -29.68 17.47 -33.75
N SER A 89 -28.77 16.56 -34.12
CA SER A 89 -27.45 16.94 -34.65
C SER A 89 -27.54 17.54 -36.06
N LEU A 90 -28.51 17.08 -36.86
CA LEU A 90 -28.78 17.64 -38.19
C LEU A 90 -29.39 19.05 -38.07
N VAL A 91 -30.32 19.25 -37.13
CA VAL A 91 -30.89 20.58 -36.82
C VAL A 91 -29.81 21.54 -36.29
N SER A 92 -28.94 21.10 -35.38
CA SER A 92 -27.84 21.96 -34.89
C SER A 92 -26.85 22.30 -36.01
N SER A 93 -26.54 21.34 -36.88
CA SER A 93 -25.66 21.58 -38.04
C SER A 93 -26.29 22.54 -39.05
N LEU A 94 -27.60 22.43 -39.31
CA LEU A 94 -28.34 23.35 -40.18
C LEU A 94 -28.45 24.76 -39.56
N GLN A 95 -28.53 24.84 -38.23
CA GLN A 95 -28.52 26.10 -37.50
C GLN A 95 -27.14 26.78 -37.54
N ASP A 96 -26.06 26.02 -37.38
CA ASP A 96 -24.68 26.51 -37.51
C ASP A 96 -24.34 26.94 -38.95
N LEU A 97 -24.94 26.28 -39.94
CA LEU A 97 -24.83 26.68 -41.36
C LEU A 97 -25.68 27.91 -41.71
N GLY A 98 -26.44 28.47 -40.76
CA GLY A 98 -27.32 29.62 -41.00
C GLY A 98 -28.51 29.31 -41.91
N VAL A 99 -28.78 28.03 -42.19
CA VAL A 99 -29.96 27.59 -42.96
C VAL A 99 -31.21 27.73 -42.11
N ILE A 100 -31.09 27.50 -40.81
CA ILE A 100 -32.14 27.74 -39.83
C ILE A 100 -31.66 28.90 -38.95
N GLU A 101 -32.24 30.07 -39.15
CA GLU A 101 -31.96 31.22 -38.29
C GLU A 101 -32.41 30.89 -36.86
N LYS A 102 -31.66 31.37 -35.84
CA LYS A 102 -31.88 31.09 -34.42
C LYS A 102 -33.22 31.70 -33.97
N THR A 103 -34.33 31.09 -34.35
CA THR A 103 -35.65 31.68 -34.19
C THR A 103 -36.25 31.26 -32.87
N GLU A 104 -36.68 32.26 -32.10
CA GLU A 104 -37.65 32.18 -31.00
C GLU A 104 -39.03 31.62 -31.43
N ASP A 105 -39.13 30.99 -32.60
CA ASP A 105 -40.37 30.67 -33.30
C ASP A 105 -40.38 29.22 -33.82
N LEU A 106 -40.12 28.25 -32.94
CA LEU A 106 -40.53 26.86 -33.18
C LEU A 106 -42.06 26.73 -33.39
N GLN A 107 -42.84 27.76 -33.08
CA GLN A 107 -44.27 27.86 -33.40
C GLN A 107 -44.54 28.26 -34.87
N SER A 108 -43.61 28.91 -35.57
CA SER A 108 -43.83 29.33 -36.98
C SER A 108 -43.62 28.19 -37.98
N LEU A 109 -42.83 27.17 -37.63
CA LEU A 109 -42.65 25.96 -38.46
C LEU A 109 -43.86 25.02 -38.43
N GLN A 110 -44.82 25.24 -37.52
CA GLN A 110 -46.07 24.47 -37.47
C GLN A 110 -47.07 24.81 -38.60
N SER A 111 -46.85 25.90 -39.35
CA SER A 111 -47.71 26.26 -40.49
C SER A 111 -47.15 25.86 -41.85
N LEU A 112 -46.05 25.10 -41.91
CA LEU A 112 -45.60 24.51 -43.16
C LEU A 112 -46.53 23.33 -43.52
N SER A 113 -47.66 23.62 -44.16
CA SER A 113 -48.58 22.60 -44.65
C SER A 113 -47.91 21.87 -45.82
N VAL A 114 -47.43 20.66 -45.56
CA VAL A 114 -47.05 19.71 -46.61
C VAL A 114 -48.34 19.27 -47.32
N THR A 115 -48.69 19.96 -48.40
CA THR A 115 -49.76 19.53 -49.31
C THR A 115 -49.25 18.33 -50.09
N ARG A 116 -49.65 17.12 -49.66
CA ARG A 116 -49.52 15.91 -50.48
C ARG A 116 -50.54 16.00 -51.61
N GLU A 117 -50.09 16.12 -52.85
CA GLU A 117 -50.97 16.10 -54.03
C GLU A 117 -51.68 14.75 -54.12
N GLY A 118 -53.00 14.77 -53.93
CA GLY A 118 -53.89 13.63 -54.15
C GLY A 118 -54.63 13.18 -52.90
N GLU A 119 -55.95 13.46 -52.90
CA GLU A 119 -56.98 12.90 -52.00
C GLU A 119 -57.19 13.65 -50.67
N GLY A 120 -58.16 14.58 -50.72
CA GLY A 120 -58.50 15.49 -49.63
C GLY A 120 -59.36 14.84 -48.55
N VAL A 121 -58.72 14.33 -47.51
CA VAL A 121 -59.32 14.25 -46.17
C VAL A 121 -58.80 15.47 -45.39
N PRO A 122 -59.68 16.38 -44.92
CA PRO A 122 -59.25 17.48 -44.07
C PRO A 122 -58.79 16.91 -42.73
N VAL A 123 -57.48 16.73 -42.60
CA VAL A 123 -56.86 16.37 -41.33
C VAL A 123 -56.93 17.60 -40.45
N ASP A 124 -57.69 17.53 -39.36
CA ASP A 124 -57.76 18.61 -38.38
C ASP A 124 -56.39 18.79 -37.73
N ASN A 125 -55.67 19.82 -38.19
CA ASN A 125 -54.32 20.17 -37.77
C ASN A 125 -54.20 20.32 -36.25
N ALA A 126 -55.29 20.66 -35.54
CA ALA A 126 -55.29 20.77 -34.09
C ALA A 126 -55.15 19.39 -33.41
N SER A 127 -55.84 18.37 -33.92
CA SER A 127 -55.77 17.01 -33.40
C SER A 127 -54.39 16.36 -33.62
N VAL A 128 -53.78 16.63 -34.79
CA VAL A 128 -52.43 16.17 -35.11
C VAL A 128 -51.39 16.93 -34.29
N GLN A 129 -51.54 18.24 -34.09
CA GLN A 129 -50.65 19.01 -33.21
C GLN A 129 -50.72 18.56 -31.76
N ALA A 130 -51.91 18.26 -31.24
CA ALA A 130 -52.08 17.77 -29.88
C ALA A 130 -51.43 16.39 -29.73
N ALA A 131 -51.66 15.48 -30.68
CA ALA A 131 -51.03 14.16 -30.69
C ALA A 131 -49.49 14.24 -30.81
N VAL A 132 -48.96 15.15 -31.64
CA VAL A 132 -47.51 15.35 -31.80
C VAL A 132 -46.89 15.99 -30.55
N ARG A 133 -47.58 16.92 -29.87
CA ARG A 133 -47.10 17.48 -28.59
C ARG A 133 -47.11 16.45 -27.48
N ASP A 134 -48.16 15.63 -27.37
CA ASP A 134 -48.26 14.59 -26.34
C ASP A 134 -47.27 13.44 -26.60
N LEU A 135 -47.03 13.04 -27.86
CA LEU A 135 -45.94 12.11 -28.18
C LEU A 135 -44.56 12.71 -27.88
N ALA A 136 -44.30 13.97 -28.24
CA ALA A 136 -43.02 14.63 -27.96
C ALA A 136 -42.74 14.82 -26.45
N ALA A 137 -43.79 14.95 -25.63
CA ALA A 137 -43.68 15.15 -24.19
C ALA A 137 -43.45 13.84 -23.40
N ILE A 138 -43.96 12.71 -23.87
CA ILE A 138 -43.90 11.43 -23.13
C ILE A 138 -42.62 10.62 -23.47
N GLU A 139 -42.03 10.81 -24.65
CA GLU A 139 -40.81 10.08 -25.07
C GLU A 139 -39.48 10.72 -24.67
N SER A 140 -39.44 12.05 -24.50
CA SER A 140 -38.17 12.78 -24.28
C SER A 140 -37.54 12.50 -22.91
N SER A 141 -38.36 12.31 -21.87
CA SER A 141 -37.91 12.04 -20.49
C SER A 141 -37.04 10.79 -20.39
N ASN A 142 -37.44 9.69 -21.05
CA ASN A 142 -36.76 8.42 -20.88
C ASN A 142 -35.45 8.35 -21.68
N CYS A 143 -35.41 8.94 -22.89
CA CYS A 143 -34.18 9.00 -23.67
C CYS A 143 -33.11 9.84 -22.97
N ASP A 144 -33.47 10.99 -22.37
CA ASP A 144 -32.51 11.84 -21.66
C ASP A 144 -31.96 11.15 -20.40
N VAL A 145 -32.79 10.42 -19.65
CA VAL A 145 -32.34 9.63 -18.48
C VAL A 145 -31.42 8.48 -18.90
N ILE A 146 -31.76 7.72 -19.95
CA ILE A 146 -30.92 6.63 -20.46
C ILE A 146 -29.58 7.17 -20.96
N GLN A 147 -29.59 8.26 -21.72
CA GLN A 147 -28.37 8.92 -22.19
C GLN A 147 -27.51 9.41 -21.02
N GLY A 148 -28.14 9.97 -19.98
CA GLY A 148 -27.47 10.35 -18.73
C GLY A 148 -26.77 9.15 -18.06
N ILE A 149 -27.47 8.03 -17.92
CA ILE A 149 -26.92 6.79 -17.34
C ILE A 149 -25.75 6.27 -18.17
N VAL A 150 -25.88 6.23 -19.50
CA VAL A 150 -24.81 5.78 -20.41
C VAL A 150 -23.57 6.67 -20.26
N ASN A 151 -23.72 7.99 -20.22
CA ASN A 151 -22.61 8.92 -20.01
C ASN A 151 -21.89 8.66 -18.66
N VAL A 152 -22.66 8.47 -17.58
CA VAL A 152 -22.09 8.16 -16.25
C VAL A 152 -21.33 6.83 -16.27
N LEU A 153 -21.90 5.80 -16.88
CA LEU A 153 -21.24 4.49 -17.02
C LEU A 153 -19.96 4.58 -17.85
N MET A 154 -19.96 5.40 -18.92
CA MET A 154 -18.79 5.60 -19.76
C MET A 154 -17.67 6.30 -18.99
N VAL A 155 -18.01 7.34 -18.20
CA VAL A 155 -17.04 8.01 -17.32
C VAL A 155 -16.49 7.03 -16.28
N MET A 156 -17.34 6.24 -15.63
CA MET A 156 -16.89 5.22 -14.68
C MET A 156 -16.00 4.17 -15.34
N ALA A 157 -16.30 3.74 -16.56
CA ALA A 157 -15.48 2.78 -17.30
C ALA A 157 -14.07 3.31 -17.61
N VAL A 158 -13.89 4.62 -17.73
CA VAL A 158 -12.57 5.25 -17.97
C VAL A 158 -11.84 5.55 -16.66
N VAL A 159 -12.53 6.09 -15.66
CA VAL A 159 -11.92 6.53 -14.40
C VAL A 159 -11.56 5.35 -13.50
N THR A 160 -12.39 4.31 -13.46
CA THR A 160 -12.21 3.17 -12.55
C THR A 160 -10.91 2.39 -12.82
N PRO A 161 -10.53 2.08 -14.08
CA PRO A 161 -9.23 1.49 -14.38
C PRO A 161 -8.05 2.34 -13.93
N ALA A 162 -8.13 3.67 -14.06
CA ALA A 162 -7.05 4.57 -13.67
C ALA A 162 -6.83 4.55 -12.15
N ILE A 163 -7.92 4.56 -11.36
CA ILE A 163 -7.87 4.43 -9.91
C ILE A 163 -7.36 3.04 -9.51
N GLY A 164 -7.86 1.98 -10.14
CA GLY A 164 -7.39 0.61 -9.91
C GLY A 164 -5.90 0.46 -10.19
N GLY A 165 -5.41 1.04 -11.28
CA GLY A 165 -3.99 1.08 -11.63
C GLY A 165 -3.15 1.79 -10.57
N ALA A 166 -3.60 2.93 -10.05
CA ALA A 166 -2.92 3.65 -8.97
C ALA A 166 -2.77 2.79 -7.71
N PHE A 167 -3.81 2.06 -7.30
CA PHE A 167 -3.74 1.13 -6.17
C PHE A 167 -2.78 -0.04 -6.43
N THR A 168 -2.76 -0.59 -7.65
CA THR A 168 -1.79 -1.62 -8.03
C THR A 168 -0.35 -1.09 -7.96
N THR A 169 -0.10 0.16 -8.40
CA THR A 169 1.22 0.78 -8.28
C THR A 169 1.60 1.02 -6.82
N LEU A 170 0.66 1.45 -5.96
CA LEU A 170 0.89 1.58 -4.52
C LEU A 170 1.20 0.22 -3.88
N ALA A 171 0.47 -0.84 -4.24
CA ALA A 171 0.73 -2.20 -3.76
C ALA A 171 2.16 -2.64 -4.12
N SER A 172 2.58 -2.39 -5.36
CA SER A 172 3.94 -2.69 -5.83
C SER A 172 5.01 -1.85 -5.14
N LEU A 173 4.76 -0.54 -4.95
CA LEU A 173 5.71 0.40 -4.36
C LEU A 173 6.02 0.06 -2.89
N TYR A 174 5.00 -0.34 -2.14
CA TYR A 174 5.15 -0.69 -0.73
C TYR A 174 5.71 -2.11 -0.48
N GLN A 175 5.95 -2.91 -1.53
CA GLN A 175 6.64 -4.22 -1.46
C GLN A 175 6.28 -5.04 -0.22
N TRP A 176 4.98 -5.22 0.02
CA TRP A 176 4.43 -5.77 1.25
C TRP A 176 4.91 -7.20 1.47
N ASP A 177 4.91 -8.00 0.40
CA ASP A 177 5.38 -9.39 0.42
C ASP A 177 6.85 -9.48 0.79
N ARG A 178 7.69 -8.60 0.24
CA ARG A 178 9.12 -8.53 0.60
C ARG A 178 9.30 -8.19 2.08
N THR A 179 8.50 -7.25 2.58
CA THR A 179 8.53 -6.86 3.99
C THR A 179 8.12 -8.01 4.90
N VAL A 180 7.06 -8.75 4.53
CA VAL A 180 6.61 -9.94 5.26
C VAL A 180 7.70 -11.01 5.27
N SER A 181 8.32 -11.32 4.13
CA SER A 181 9.38 -12.32 4.05
C SER A 181 10.62 -11.97 4.88
N ILE A 182 10.96 -10.68 5.00
CA ILE A 182 12.07 -10.24 5.86
C ILE A 182 11.72 -10.46 7.34
N TYR A 183 10.50 -10.10 7.78
CA TYR A 183 10.09 -10.37 9.17
C TYR A 183 10.01 -11.86 9.50
N GLU A 184 9.57 -12.68 8.53
CA GLU A 184 9.50 -14.13 8.69
C GLU A 184 10.91 -14.73 8.83
N GLY A 185 11.85 -14.35 7.96
CA GLY A 185 13.26 -14.74 8.08
C GLY A 185 13.90 -14.28 9.39
N ALA A 186 13.60 -13.06 9.86
CA ALA A 186 14.05 -12.55 11.15
C ALA A 186 13.52 -13.40 12.32
N LEU A 187 12.25 -13.81 12.27
CA LEU A 187 11.65 -14.69 13.28
C LEU A 187 12.27 -16.09 13.27
N GLU A 188 12.52 -16.67 12.10
CA GLU A 188 13.18 -17.96 11.95
C GLU A 188 14.63 -17.92 12.47
N ASN A 189 15.40 -16.88 12.10
CA ASN A 189 16.75 -16.66 12.61
C ASN A 189 16.77 -16.49 14.13
N LEU A 190 15.75 -15.83 14.70
CA LEU A 190 15.60 -15.67 16.13
C LEU A 190 15.29 -17.00 16.82
N GLU A 191 14.47 -17.86 16.22
CA GLU A 191 14.17 -19.19 16.72
C GLU A 191 15.40 -20.11 16.69
N VAL A 192 16.20 -20.02 15.63
CA VAL A 192 17.51 -20.71 15.56
C VAL A 192 18.45 -20.22 16.65
N ALA A 193 18.52 -18.91 16.91
CA ALA A 193 19.30 -18.38 18.02
C ALA A 193 18.74 -18.85 19.39
N ASP A 194 17.42 -18.93 19.53
CA ASP A 194 16.74 -19.37 20.75
C ASP A 194 17.05 -20.85 21.08
N SER A 195 17.23 -21.68 20.05
CA SER A 195 17.61 -23.10 20.17
C SER A 195 18.98 -23.31 20.82
N GLN A 196 19.83 -22.28 20.86
CA GLN A 196 21.15 -22.30 21.50
C GLN A 196 21.11 -21.78 22.96
N SER A 197 19.91 -21.69 23.55
CA SER A 197 19.73 -21.25 24.93
C SER A 197 20.46 -22.18 25.93
N PRO A 198 21.04 -21.61 27.00
CA PRO A 198 21.77 -22.40 27.98
C PRO A 198 20.83 -23.30 28.80
N MET A 199 21.15 -24.60 28.90
CA MET A 199 20.35 -25.57 29.67
C MET A 199 20.70 -25.53 31.15
N GLU A 200 19.72 -25.76 32.03
CA GLU A 200 19.93 -25.69 33.48
C GLU A 200 20.93 -26.72 34.01
N GLU A 201 21.09 -27.85 33.31
CA GLU A 201 21.97 -28.97 33.69
C GLU A 201 23.44 -28.75 33.32
N MET A 202 23.78 -27.71 32.57
CA MET A 202 25.16 -27.40 32.20
C MET A 202 25.99 -26.98 33.42
N ASP A 203 27.28 -27.33 33.44
CA ASP A 203 28.22 -26.81 34.43
C ASP A 203 28.32 -25.28 34.37
N ASP A 204 28.77 -24.63 35.44
CA ASP A 204 28.73 -23.16 35.55
C ASP A 204 29.58 -22.44 34.50
N LEU A 205 30.73 -23.00 34.13
CA LEU A 205 31.59 -22.41 33.10
C LEU A 205 30.95 -22.53 31.72
N THR A 206 30.41 -23.71 31.39
CA THR A 206 29.68 -23.94 30.14
C THR A 206 28.41 -23.11 30.07
N TYR A 207 27.64 -22.98 31.15
CA TYR A 207 26.45 -22.14 31.19
C TYR A 207 26.79 -20.67 30.95
N LYS A 208 27.86 -20.16 31.57
CA LYS A 208 28.34 -18.78 31.34
C LYS A 208 28.74 -18.55 29.89
N ALA A 209 29.48 -19.48 29.30
CA ALA A 209 29.89 -19.40 27.91
C ALA A 209 28.69 -19.47 26.95
N ALA A 210 27.77 -20.40 27.18
CA ALA A 210 26.55 -20.56 26.39
C ALA A 210 25.64 -19.34 26.50
N LEU A 211 25.45 -18.78 27.71
CA LEU A 211 24.67 -17.56 27.92
C LEU A 211 25.26 -16.37 27.15
N ARG A 212 26.59 -16.22 27.17
CA ARG A 212 27.26 -15.16 26.41
C ARG A 212 27.10 -15.34 24.90
N ALA A 213 27.34 -16.55 24.41
CA ALA A 213 27.19 -16.86 22.99
C ALA A 213 25.74 -16.65 22.51
N TYR A 214 24.76 -17.05 23.32
CA TYR A 214 23.34 -16.82 23.08
C TYR A 214 23.02 -15.33 22.95
N ILE A 215 23.40 -14.51 23.93
CA ILE A 215 23.15 -13.06 23.93
C ILE A 215 23.82 -12.41 22.71
N GLU A 216 25.10 -12.72 22.45
CA GLU A 216 25.85 -12.17 21.32
C GLU A 216 25.22 -12.57 19.98
N ASN A 217 24.81 -13.82 19.81
CA ASN A 217 24.16 -14.30 18.58
C ASN A 217 22.78 -13.64 18.39
N THR A 218 21.96 -13.56 19.43
CA THR A 218 20.65 -12.89 19.37
C THR A 218 20.79 -11.41 18.98
N LEU A 219 21.71 -10.69 19.63
CA LEU A 219 21.95 -9.27 19.32
C LEU A 219 22.50 -9.08 17.92
N ARG A 220 23.34 -9.99 17.44
CA ARG A 220 23.84 -9.99 16.06
C ARG A 220 22.69 -10.15 15.07
N VAL A 221 21.79 -11.12 15.27
CA VAL A 221 20.60 -11.29 14.41
C VAL A 221 19.77 -10.01 14.40
N MET A 222 19.48 -9.42 15.57
CA MET A 222 18.73 -8.16 15.63
C MET A 222 19.43 -7.03 14.87
N ALA A 223 20.76 -6.93 14.97
CA ALA A 223 21.54 -5.90 14.29
C ALA A 223 21.58 -6.10 12.76
N GLU A 224 21.79 -7.33 12.31
CA GLU A 224 21.82 -7.69 10.88
C GLU A 224 20.46 -7.48 10.24
N GLU A 225 19.38 -7.93 10.89
CA GLU A 225 18.02 -7.70 10.42
C GLU A 225 17.72 -6.21 10.39
N THR A 226 18.03 -5.44 11.45
CA THR A 226 17.86 -3.97 11.48
C THR A 226 18.55 -3.29 10.29
N ALA A 227 19.75 -3.75 9.91
CA ALA A 227 20.49 -3.23 8.77
C ALA A 227 19.81 -3.53 7.41
N GLN A 228 19.10 -4.66 7.28
CA GLN A 228 18.34 -5.00 6.07
C GLN A 228 17.17 -4.05 5.82
N TRP A 229 16.61 -3.43 6.86
CA TRP A 229 15.50 -2.47 6.75
C TRP A 229 15.89 -1.12 6.14
N GLY A 230 17.13 -0.93 5.68
CA GLY A 230 17.58 0.32 5.06
C GLY A 230 17.72 1.48 6.05
N GLN A 231 17.34 1.27 7.32
CA GLN A 231 18.07 1.87 8.42
C GLN A 231 19.42 1.18 8.43
N SER A 232 20.34 1.60 7.55
CA SER A 232 21.74 1.41 7.87
C SER A 232 21.84 1.97 9.28
N VAL A 233 22.06 1.11 10.26
CA VAL A 233 22.78 1.53 11.45
C VAL A 233 24.04 2.05 10.81
N ARG A 234 24.08 3.36 10.50
CA ARG A 234 25.33 4.07 10.34
C ARG A 234 25.96 3.72 11.66
N THR A 235 26.82 2.71 11.67
CA THR A 235 27.68 2.44 12.79
C THR A 235 28.34 3.78 12.97
N PRO A 236 27.91 4.57 13.97
CA PRO A 236 28.44 5.91 14.06
C PRO A 236 29.94 5.69 14.22
N PRO A 237 30.80 6.63 13.81
CA PRO A 237 32.23 6.58 14.13
C PRO A 237 32.50 6.15 15.60
N GLN A 238 31.52 6.33 16.49
CA GLN A 238 31.38 5.77 17.83
C GLN A 238 31.67 4.26 17.97
N LEU A 239 31.25 3.37 17.04
CA LEU A 239 31.53 1.93 17.17
C LEU A 239 33.01 1.63 16.89
N ALA A 240 33.60 2.31 15.90
CA ALA A 240 35.03 2.20 15.63
C ALA A 240 35.84 2.70 16.82
N THR A 241 35.46 3.85 17.40
CA THR A 241 36.09 4.34 18.63
C THR A 241 35.84 3.42 19.81
N PHE A 242 34.67 2.81 19.96
CA PHE A 242 34.39 1.86 21.05
C PHE A 242 35.24 0.59 20.94
N VAL A 243 35.38 0.03 19.73
CA VAL A 243 36.26 -1.13 19.49
C VAL A 243 37.72 -0.77 19.75
N GLU A 244 38.14 0.43 19.37
CA GLU A 244 39.50 0.92 19.63
C GLU A 244 39.73 1.13 21.13
N GLU A 245 38.77 1.70 21.85
CA GLU A 245 38.80 1.92 23.29
C GLU A 245 38.81 0.59 24.07
N GLU A 246 38.01 -0.40 23.65
CA GLU A 246 38.00 -1.74 24.25
C GLU A 246 39.28 -2.52 23.95
N LYS A 247 39.86 -2.41 22.74
CA LYS A 247 41.19 -2.96 22.43
C LYS A 247 42.26 -2.34 23.33
N GLU A 248 42.17 -1.03 23.57
CA GLU A 248 43.12 -0.34 24.43
C GLU A 248 42.97 -0.73 25.91
N LYS A 249 41.74 -0.89 26.41
CA LYS A 249 41.46 -1.42 27.75
C LYS A 249 41.97 -2.85 27.93
N ALA A 250 41.73 -3.72 26.94
CA ALA A 250 42.22 -5.09 26.96
C ALA A 250 43.76 -5.11 27.00
N ALA A 251 44.43 -4.32 26.15
CA ALA A 251 45.89 -4.22 26.14
C ALA A 251 46.46 -3.70 27.47
N ARG A 252 45.76 -2.79 28.16
CA ARG A 252 46.13 -2.32 29.51
C ARG A 252 45.97 -3.41 30.56
N ALA A 253 44.89 -4.21 30.49
CA ALA A 253 44.68 -5.34 31.39
C ALA A 253 45.76 -6.42 31.22
N THR A 254 46.13 -6.76 29.98
CA THR A 254 47.20 -7.73 29.70
C THR A 254 48.56 -7.22 30.16
N ARG A 255 48.87 -5.93 29.97
CA ARG A 255 50.10 -5.32 30.51
C ARG A 255 50.16 -5.41 32.03
N ARG A 256 49.07 -5.15 32.74
CA ARG A 256 49.02 -5.29 34.21
C ARG A 256 49.15 -6.72 34.69
N ALA A 257 48.70 -7.71 33.92
CA ALA A 257 48.86 -9.11 34.27
C ALA A 257 50.31 -9.60 34.08
N ASN A 258 51.03 -9.06 33.08
CA ASN A 258 52.43 -9.42 32.80
C ASN A 258 53.45 -8.64 33.64
N VAL A 259 53.10 -7.44 34.12
CA VAL A 259 53.87 -6.78 35.18
C VAL A 259 53.56 -7.55 36.45
N GLY A 260 54.43 -8.51 36.79
CA GLY A 260 54.36 -9.26 38.04
C GLY A 260 54.16 -8.34 39.26
N PRO A 261 53.73 -8.89 40.41
CA PRO A 261 53.32 -8.10 41.57
C PRO A 261 54.34 -6.98 41.83
N MET A 262 53.90 -5.72 41.73
CA MET A 262 54.75 -4.57 42.05
C MET A 262 55.36 -4.83 43.41
N ASN A 263 56.69 -4.94 43.43
CA ASN A 263 57.43 -5.14 44.65
C ASN A 263 57.38 -3.81 45.40
N LEU A 264 56.35 -3.62 46.21
CA LEU A 264 56.10 -2.41 47.02
C LEU A 264 57.18 -2.14 48.08
N ASN A 265 58.26 -2.92 48.08
CA ASN A 265 59.42 -2.77 48.95
C ASN A 265 60.59 -2.02 48.29
N GLU A 266 60.46 -1.52 47.05
CA GLU A 266 61.43 -0.56 46.50
C GLU A 266 61.22 0.81 47.14
N ASP A 267 61.89 0.99 48.27
CA ASP A 267 61.96 2.22 49.06
C ASP A 267 62.60 3.35 48.21
N PRO A 268 61.89 4.44 47.87
CA PRO A 268 62.40 5.48 46.96
C PRO A 268 63.44 6.42 47.60
N SER A 269 64.10 6.04 48.70
CA SER A 269 64.95 6.93 49.51
C SER A 269 66.44 6.96 49.14
N GLY A 270 66.84 6.28 48.07
CA GLY A 270 68.23 6.26 47.58
C GLY A 270 68.68 7.47 46.77
N SER A 271 68.43 8.72 47.20
CA SER A 271 69.07 9.89 46.58
C SER A 271 70.45 10.11 47.20
N THR A 272 71.47 9.44 46.66
CA THR A 272 72.86 9.76 46.93
C THR A 272 73.20 11.14 46.40
N SER A 273 73.43 12.05 47.34
CA SER A 273 74.19 13.29 47.18
C SER A 273 75.60 12.96 46.67
N GLU A 274 75.92 13.39 45.44
CA GLU A 274 77.28 13.35 44.92
C GLU A 274 77.76 14.79 44.70
N LYS A 275 78.75 15.16 45.50
CA LYS A 275 79.48 16.43 45.44
C LYS A 275 80.44 16.42 44.26
N GLY A 276 80.44 17.51 43.50
CA GLY A 276 81.50 17.93 42.58
C GLY A 276 81.45 19.44 42.45
#